data_AF-A0A3P6QUG4-F1
#
_entry.id   AF-A0A3P6QUG4-F1
#
_cell.length_a   1.000
_cell.length_b   1.000
_cell.length_c   1.000
_cell.angle_alpha   90.00
_cell.angle_beta   90.00
_cell.angle_gamma   90.00
#
_symmetry.space_group_name_H-M   'P 1'
#
loop_
_entity.id
_entity.type
_entity.pdbx_description
1 polymer ?
#
loop_
_entity_poly.entity_id
_entity_poly.type
_entity_poly.pdbx_seq_one_letter_code
_entity_poly.pdbx_strand_id
1 'polypeptide(L)'
;MSEELNATMEEMRVATEKLNSATETVLEVKGEIAELLSVEQVDAETIDSCNKRFQTLKTTVPQTLAELKKLTQQASRIRTPGAELKEAISQANSLLTETQADFEKLKSHMQATSTSWTGVCNLAEEIFEAVSSNMASLRQSVYLKLPIASTGDLKTRLAGLKGLVKDCDYAIEALANKSAESRTFKCAPTDFGLAPLSDKVRHFLTQSRGLPVCTTESKMQEVEEAFQTYAEWLARAVDEVTAILQSAESWLINANQLEGQLRVSSSELESEAARPSPSLNFSADTQDTARDLGLARVRSLAQKVLTSHSDSLEGLQRTAESRLTDSGFNLSNI
;
A
#
# COMPACT_ATOMS: atom_id res chain seq x y z
N MET A 1 30.02 -39.49 67.88
CA MET A 1 29.24 -40.23 66.87
C MET A 1 27.80 -39.73 66.74
N SER A 2 27.00 -39.52 67.79
CA SER A 2 25.63 -39.02 67.61
C SER A 2 25.55 -37.53 67.21
N GLU A 3 26.46 -36.68 67.69
CA GLU A 3 26.48 -35.24 67.33
C GLU A 3 26.88 -35.01 65.86
N GLU A 4 27.88 -35.71 65.34
CA GLU A 4 28.27 -35.65 63.91
C GLU A 4 27.18 -36.19 62.98
N LEU A 5 26.45 -37.24 63.41
CA LEU A 5 25.32 -37.78 62.66
C LEU A 5 24.12 -36.81 62.66
N ASN A 6 23.85 -36.16 63.79
CA ASN A 6 22.79 -35.15 63.87
C ASN A 6 23.13 -33.89 63.06
N ALA A 7 24.39 -33.44 63.07
CA ALA A 7 24.84 -32.32 62.25
C ALA A 7 24.72 -32.61 60.75
N THR A 8 25.11 -33.80 60.30
CA THR A 8 24.99 -34.21 58.90
C THR A 8 23.54 -34.42 58.45
N MET A 9 22.66 -34.91 59.33
CA MET A 9 21.22 -34.99 59.05
C MET A 9 20.57 -33.61 58.91
N GLU A 10 20.92 -32.65 59.78
CA GLU A 10 20.39 -31.29 59.69
C GLU A 10 20.92 -30.55 58.45
N GLU A 11 22.20 -30.73 58.10
CA GLU A 11 22.76 -30.21 56.84
C GLU A 11 22.03 -30.76 55.62
N MET A 12 21.70 -32.06 55.59
CA MET A 12 20.90 -32.66 54.52
C MET A 12 19.48 -32.10 54.46
N ARG A 13 18.83 -31.92 55.61
CA ARG A 13 17.47 -31.36 55.70
C ARG A 13 17.44 -29.95 55.12
N VAL A 14 18.35 -29.08 55.56
CA VAL A 14 18.46 -27.69 55.10
C VAL A 14 18.82 -27.62 53.61
N ALA A 15 19.73 -28.47 53.14
CA ALA A 15 20.08 -28.51 51.72
C ALA A 15 18.90 -28.93 50.84
N THR A 16 18.14 -29.93 51.28
CA THR A 16 16.94 -30.42 50.57
C THR A 16 15.84 -29.35 50.54
N GLU A 17 15.58 -28.68 51.67
CA GLU A 17 14.57 -27.62 51.77
C GLU A 17 14.89 -26.43 50.86
N LYS A 18 16.14 -25.97 50.86
CA LYS A 18 16.60 -24.90 49.96
C LYS A 18 16.54 -25.31 48.49
N LEU A 19 16.94 -26.55 48.18
CA LEU A 19 16.92 -27.05 46.81
C LEU A 19 15.48 -27.18 46.28
N ASN A 20 14.55 -27.66 47.11
CA ASN A 20 13.13 -27.77 46.74
C ASN A 20 12.51 -26.39 46.52
N SER A 21 12.77 -25.42 47.41
CA SER A 21 12.30 -24.04 47.24
C SER A 21 12.83 -23.40 45.96
N ALA A 22 14.12 -23.57 45.63
CA ALA A 22 14.67 -23.09 44.36
C ALA A 22 14.16 -23.85 43.12
N THR A 23 13.73 -25.10 43.31
CA THR A 23 13.12 -25.90 42.23
C THR A 23 11.72 -25.41 41.91
N GLU A 24 10.95 -25.05 42.95
CA GLU A 24 9.60 -24.47 42.81
C GLU A 24 9.64 -23.13 42.06
N THR A 25 10.58 -22.23 42.40
CA THR A 25 10.73 -20.97 41.67
C THR A 25 11.14 -21.16 40.21
N VAL A 26 11.96 -22.17 39.89
CA VAL A 26 12.28 -22.52 38.50
C VAL A 26 11.04 -23.06 37.77
N LEU A 27 10.18 -23.84 38.43
CA LEU A 27 8.94 -24.33 37.84
C LEU A 27 7.95 -23.20 37.52
N GLU A 28 7.82 -22.20 38.40
CA GLU A 28 7.01 -21.00 38.14
C GLU A 28 7.51 -20.26 36.89
N VAL A 29 8.81 -19.98 36.83
CA VAL A 29 9.46 -19.32 35.69
C VAL A 29 9.30 -20.14 34.40
N LYS A 30 9.44 -21.47 34.48
CA LYS A 30 9.21 -22.37 33.34
C LYS A 30 7.75 -22.30 32.87
N GLY A 31 6.80 -22.20 33.80
CA GLY A 31 5.39 -21.97 33.50
C GLY A 31 5.18 -20.67 32.72
N GLU A 32 5.77 -19.57 33.17
CA GLU A 32 5.69 -18.28 32.46
C GLU A 32 6.32 -18.33 31.06
N ILE A 33 7.44 -19.04 30.88
CA ILE A 33 8.04 -19.27 29.56
C ILE A 33 7.09 -20.04 28.65
N ALA A 34 6.47 -21.11 29.16
CA ALA A 34 5.54 -21.93 28.40
C ALA A 34 4.30 -21.13 28.00
N GLU A 35 3.76 -20.30 28.91
CA GLU A 35 2.66 -19.39 28.60
C GLU A 35 3.02 -18.46 27.46
N LEU A 36 4.17 -17.78 27.51
CA LEU A 36 4.61 -16.88 26.44
C LEU A 36 4.85 -17.59 25.10
N LEU A 37 5.37 -18.82 25.13
CA LEU A 37 5.53 -19.65 23.93
C LEU A 37 4.19 -20.14 23.36
N SER A 38 3.12 -20.16 24.17
CA SER A 38 1.79 -20.62 23.79
C SER A 38 0.85 -19.49 23.34
N VAL A 39 1.27 -18.23 23.42
CA VAL A 39 0.42 -17.10 23.05
C VAL A 39 0.22 -17.09 21.52
N GLU A 40 -0.94 -17.56 21.08
CA GLU A 40 -1.35 -17.54 19.67
C GLU A 40 -2.15 -16.28 19.29
N GLN A 41 -2.78 -15.60 20.27
CA GLN A 41 -3.55 -14.38 20.07
C GLN A 41 -2.97 -13.22 20.86
N VAL A 42 -2.69 -12.11 20.16
CA VAL A 42 -1.96 -10.96 20.71
C VAL A 42 -2.45 -9.65 20.10
N ASP A 43 -3.49 -9.04 20.68
CA ASP A 43 -3.80 -7.63 20.38
C ASP A 43 -2.65 -6.71 20.84
N ALA A 44 -2.68 -5.44 20.45
CA ALA A 44 -1.59 -4.50 20.74
C ALA A 44 -1.27 -4.40 22.25
N GLU A 45 -2.28 -4.53 23.11
CA GLU A 45 -2.13 -4.50 24.57
C GLU A 45 -1.47 -5.80 25.09
N THR A 46 -1.82 -6.93 24.49
CA THR A 46 -1.21 -8.24 24.74
C THR A 46 0.24 -8.27 24.25
N ILE A 47 0.61 -7.55 23.18
CA ILE A 47 2.00 -7.48 22.68
C ILE A 47 2.87 -6.74 23.68
N ASP A 48 2.42 -5.58 24.14
CA ASP A 48 3.17 -4.78 25.10
C ASP A 48 3.30 -5.53 26.44
N SER A 49 2.24 -6.23 26.86
CA SER A 49 2.26 -7.14 28.00
C SER A 49 3.25 -8.30 27.82
N CYS A 50 3.23 -9.00 26.68
CA CYS A 50 4.16 -10.09 26.37
C CYS A 50 5.61 -9.60 26.33
N ASN A 51 5.86 -8.44 25.74
CA ASN A 51 7.19 -7.83 25.70
C ASN A 51 7.67 -7.46 27.10
N LYS A 52 6.81 -6.85 27.94
CA LYS A 52 7.12 -6.58 29.35
C LYS A 52 7.47 -7.87 30.11
N ARG A 53 6.65 -8.91 29.99
CA ARG A 53 6.91 -10.24 30.59
C ARG A 53 8.23 -10.82 30.09
N PHE A 54 8.51 -10.76 28.80
CA PHE A 54 9.77 -11.22 28.22
C PHE A 54 10.98 -10.45 28.77
N GLN A 55 10.90 -9.12 28.92
CA GLN A 55 11.99 -8.33 29.52
C GLN A 55 12.23 -8.71 30.99
N THR A 56 11.16 -8.96 31.75
CA THR A 56 11.26 -9.48 33.12
C THR A 56 11.98 -10.83 33.12
N LEU A 57 11.49 -11.81 32.35
CA LEU A 57 12.10 -13.15 32.26
C LEU A 57 13.55 -13.13 31.80
N LYS A 58 13.93 -12.19 30.93
CA LYS A 58 15.31 -11.99 30.48
C LYS A 58 16.27 -11.69 31.64
N THR A 59 15.77 -11.11 32.72
CA THR A 59 16.53 -10.85 33.95
C THR A 59 16.33 -11.93 35.00
N THR A 60 15.10 -12.42 35.17
CA THR A 60 14.75 -13.40 36.21
C THR A 60 15.33 -14.78 35.92
N VAL A 61 15.18 -15.31 34.69
CA VAL A 61 15.59 -16.68 34.34
C VAL A 61 17.08 -16.93 34.63
N PRO A 62 18.03 -16.07 34.18
CA PRO A 62 19.45 -16.29 34.48
C PRO A 62 19.77 -16.26 35.98
N GLN A 63 19.05 -15.45 36.76
CA GLN A 63 19.24 -15.36 38.21
C GLN A 63 18.75 -16.62 38.91
N THR A 64 17.52 -17.06 38.62
CA THR A 64 16.93 -18.26 39.22
C THR A 64 17.72 -19.52 38.87
N LEU A 65 18.18 -19.65 37.61
CA LEU A 65 19.02 -20.77 37.18
C LEU A 65 20.40 -20.75 37.84
N ALA A 66 21.00 -19.56 38.04
CA ALA A 66 22.28 -19.44 38.74
C ALA A 66 22.17 -19.83 40.22
N GLU A 67 21.07 -19.45 40.88
CA GLU A 67 20.79 -19.83 42.26
C GLU A 67 20.56 -21.34 42.39
N LEU A 68 19.71 -21.93 41.53
CA LEU A 68 19.49 -23.38 41.51
C LEU A 68 20.82 -24.12 41.26
N LYS A 69 21.63 -23.67 40.30
CA LYS A 69 22.96 -24.26 40.03
C LYS A 69 23.85 -24.24 41.25
N LYS A 70 23.89 -23.11 41.98
CA LYS A 70 24.70 -22.93 43.19
C LYS A 70 24.24 -23.89 44.29
N LEU A 71 22.93 -23.98 44.53
CA LEU A 71 22.35 -24.85 45.55
C LEU A 71 22.56 -26.33 45.20
N THR A 72 22.36 -26.73 43.94
CA THR A 72 22.66 -28.09 43.45
C THR A 72 24.13 -28.45 43.64
N GLN A 73 25.06 -27.51 43.40
CA GLN A 73 26.49 -27.70 43.65
C GLN A 73 26.86 -27.77 45.13
N GLN A 74 26.12 -27.07 46.00
CA GLN A 74 26.31 -27.17 47.45
C GLN A 74 25.79 -28.51 47.98
N ALA A 75 24.60 -28.92 47.54
CA ALA A 75 23.98 -30.18 47.89
C ALA A 75 24.83 -31.39 47.46
N SER A 76 25.47 -31.33 46.29
CA SER A 76 26.32 -32.43 45.78
C SER A 76 27.64 -32.62 46.54
N ARG A 77 28.04 -31.66 47.39
CA ARG A 77 29.26 -31.75 48.21
C ARG A 77 29.04 -32.48 49.54
N ILE A 78 27.79 -32.80 49.89
CA ILE A 78 27.47 -33.54 51.11
C ILE A 78 28.05 -34.97 51.01
N ARG A 79 28.79 -35.39 52.05
CA ARG A 79 29.65 -36.60 52.03
C ARG A 79 28.86 -37.91 51.94
N THR A 80 27.66 -37.96 52.53
CA THR A 80 26.77 -39.12 52.56
C THR A 80 25.33 -38.68 52.30
N PRO A 81 24.99 -38.29 51.07
CA PRO A 81 23.65 -37.82 50.76
C PRO A 81 22.66 -38.98 50.78
N GLY A 82 21.52 -38.79 51.45
CA GLY A 82 20.38 -39.71 51.43
C GLY A 82 19.77 -39.85 50.03
N ALA A 83 18.90 -40.85 49.85
CA ALA A 83 18.24 -41.11 48.57
C ALA A 83 17.40 -39.91 48.09
N GLU A 84 16.67 -39.27 49.01
CA GLU A 84 15.84 -38.07 48.74
C GLU A 84 16.68 -36.91 48.19
N LEU A 85 17.82 -36.60 48.81
CA LEU A 85 18.70 -35.52 48.35
C LEU A 85 19.32 -35.84 46.98
N LYS A 86 19.66 -37.10 46.70
CA LYS A 86 20.15 -37.51 45.37
C LYS A 86 19.09 -37.33 44.29
N GLU A 87 17.84 -37.69 44.60
CA GLU A 87 16.72 -37.52 43.69
C GLU A 87 16.44 -36.04 43.43
N ALA A 88 16.40 -35.21 44.48
CA ALA A 88 16.23 -33.76 44.36
C ALA A 88 17.34 -33.12 43.51
N ILE A 89 18.60 -33.52 43.69
CA ILE A 89 19.72 -33.07 42.85
C ILE A 89 19.51 -33.47 41.38
N SER A 90 19.04 -34.69 41.11
CA SER A 90 18.78 -35.16 39.74
C SER A 90 17.65 -34.36 39.08
N GLN A 91 16.56 -34.13 39.80
CA GLN A 91 15.43 -33.34 39.33
C GLN A 91 15.83 -31.89 39.06
N ALA A 92 16.57 -31.26 39.97
CA ALA A 92 17.08 -29.90 39.81
C ALA A 92 17.99 -29.77 38.58
N ASN A 93 18.86 -30.76 38.31
CA ASN A 93 19.71 -30.76 37.10
C ASN A 93 18.88 -30.87 35.82
N SER A 94 17.85 -31.74 35.79
CA SER A 94 16.94 -31.86 34.64
C SER A 94 16.23 -30.53 34.37
N LEU A 95 15.63 -29.94 35.41
CA LEU A 95 14.91 -28.67 35.32
C LEU A 95 15.80 -27.52 34.87
N LEU A 96 17.06 -27.48 35.33
CA LEU A 96 18.02 -26.46 34.91
C LEU A 96 18.28 -26.56 33.39
N THR A 97 18.49 -27.77 32.88
CA THR A 97 18.73 -27.98 31.44
C THR A 97 17.50 -27.69 30.58
N GLU A 98 16.32 -28.14 31.01
CA GLU A 98 15.07 -27.93 30.30
C GLU A 98 14.69 -26.44 30.26
N THR A 99 14.69 -25.77 31.41
CA THR A 99 14.30 -24.36 31.51
C THR A 99 15.27 -23.46 30.73
N GLN A 100 16.56 -23.76 30.74
CA GLN A 100 17.54 -23.05 29.91
C GLN A 100 17.26 -23.23 28.41
N ALA A 101 16.91 -24.45 27.97
CA ALA A 101 16.57 -24.72 26.58
C ALA A 101 15.28 -24.01 26.15
N ASP A 102 14.25 -24.06 27.00
CA ASP A 102 12.97 -23.37 26.77
C ASP A 102 13.15 -21.85 26.72
N PHE A 103 13.99 -21.29 27.57
CA PHE A 103 14.29 -19.86 27.58
C PHE A 103 15.05 -19.41 26.32
N GLU A 104 16.04 -20.17 25.85
CA GLU A 104 16.72 -19.85 24.58
C GLU A 104 15.76 -19.98 23.38
N LYS A 105 14.85 -20.96 23.41
CA LYS A 105 13.78 -21.09 22.41
C LYS A 105 12.86 -19.86 22.42
N LEU A 106 12.42 -19.40 23.59
CA LEU A 106 11.62 -18.18 23.73
C LEU A 106 12.34 -16.95 23.19
N LYS A 107 13.62 -16.78 23.54
CA LYS A 107 14.44 -15.66 23.05
C LYS A 107 14.57 -15.67 21.52
N SER A 108 14.81 -16.83 20.93
CA SER A 108 14.86 -16.98 19.47
C SER A 108 13.51 -16.69 18.82
N HIS A 109 12.42 -17.21 19.38
CA HIS A 109 11.06 -16.95 18.89
C HIS A 109 10.70 -15.45 18.93
N MET A 110 11.04 -14.77 20.04
CA MET A 110 10.77 -13.34 20.19
C MET A 110 11.59 -12.48 19.25
N GLN A 111 12.87 -12.82 19.05
CA GLN A 111 13.72 -12.13 18.09
C GLN A 111 13.23 -12.29 16.64
N ALA A 112 12.82 -13.51 16.26
CA ALA A 112 12.26 -13.78 14.93
C ALA A 112 10.97 -13.00 14.69
N THR A 113 10.04 -13.02 15.66
CA THR A 113 8.77 -12.29 15.62
C THR A 113 8.98 -10.79 15.51
N SER A 114 9.88 -10.23 16.33
CA SER A 114 10.23 -8.80 16.28
C SER A 114 10.82 -8.38 14.93
N THR A 115 11.72 -9.19 14.36
CA THR A 115 12.34 -8.91 13.06
C THR A 115 11.30 -8.96 11.94
N SER A 116 10.41 -9.96 11.96
CA SER A 116 9.32 -10.10 10.98
C SER A 116 8.34 -8.93 11.08
N TRP A 117 7.94 -8.52 12.30
CA TRP A 117 7.06 -7.37 12.52
C TRP A 117 7.65 -6.06 12.01
N THR A 118 8.91 -5.76 12.33
CA THR A 118 9.60 -4.58 11.80
C THR A 118 9.59 -4.58 10.26
N GLY A 119 9.80 -5.74 9.64
CA GLY A 119 9.72 -5.86 8.19
C GLY A 119 8.33 -5.58 7.63
N VAL A 120 7.25 -5.99 8.32
CA VAL A 120 5.87 -5.66 7.95
C VAL A 120 5.61 -4.16 8.06
N CYS A 121 6.07 -3.51 9.14
CA CYS A 121 5.95 -2.05 9.31
C CYS A 121 6.66 -1.29 8.19
N ASN A 122 7.90 -1.66 7.87
CA ASN A 122 8.66 -1.03 6.78
C ASN A 122 7.95 -1.16 5.43
N LEU A 123 7.36 -2.33 5.14
CA LEU A 123 6.60 -2.53 3.90
C LEU A 123 5.32 -1.69 3.87
N ALA A 124 4.63 -1.53 5.00
CA ALA A 124 3.47 -0.63 5.09
C ALA A 124 3.89 0.83 4.81
N GLU A 125 5.00 1.29 5.38
CA GLU A 125 5.56 2.61 5.12
C GLU A 125 5.92 2.81 3.64
N GLU A 126 6.62 1.85 3.02
CA GLU A 126 6.91 1.88 1.58
C GLU A 126 5.64 1.95 0.72
N ILE A 127 4.56 1.28 1.15
CA ILE A 127 3.27 1.35 0.49
C ILE A 127 2.68 2.75 0.64
N PHE A 128 2.66 3.33 1.84
CA PHE A 128 2.15 4.68 2.07
C PHE A 128 2.91 5.73 1.28
N GLU A 129 4.24 5.63 1.21
CA GLU A 129 5.07 6.50 0.39
C GLU A 129 4.72 6.36 -1.11
N ALA A 130 4.56 5.13 -1.59
CA ALA A 130 4.23 4.88 -2.99
C ALA A 130 2.82 5.38 -3.34
N VAL A 131 1.82 5.17 -2.47
CA VAL A 131 0.47 5.72 -2.62
C VAL A 131 0.51 7.25 -2.62
N SER A 132 1.23 7.86 -1.68
CA SER A 132 1.36 9.33 -1.58
C SER A 132 2.03 9.92 -2.82
N SER A 133 3.10 9.28 -3.30
CA SER A 133 3.81 9.65 -4.54
C SER A 133 2.91 9.54 -5.76
N ASN A 134 2.17 8.43 -5.89
CA ASN A 134 1.19 8.24 -6.95
C ASN A 134 0.09 9.30 -6.87
N MET A 135 -0.40 9.63 -5.68
CA MET A 135 -1.42 10.66 -5.49
C MET A 135 -0.91 12.04 -5.92
N ALA A 136 0.31 12.40 -5.55
CA ALA A 136 0.95 13.65 -5.97
C ALA A 136 1.13 13.70 -7.49
N SER A 137 1.61 12.61 -8.09
CA SER A 137 1.80 12.48 -9.53
C SER A 137 0.47 12.49 -10.30
N LEU A 138 -0.60 11.93 -9.72
CA LEU A 138 -1.95 11.99 -10.27
C LEU A 138 -2.43 13.44 -10.30
N ARG A 139 -2.31 14.15 -9.17
CA ARG A 139 -2.67 15.57 -9.09
C ARG A 139 -1.90 16.41 -10.09
N GLN A 140 -0.58 16.21 -10.16
CA GLN A 140 0.28 16.93 -11.08
C GLN A 140 -0.02 16.60 -12.55
N SER A 141 -0.26 15.33 -12.89
CA SER A 141 -0.51 14.92 -14.28
C SER A 141 -1.89 15.35 -14.78
N VAL A 142 -2.89 15.30 -13.90
CA VAL A 142 -4.23 15.79 -14.18
C VAL A 142 -4.22 17.32 -14.34
N TYR A 143 -3.41 18.06 -13.57
CA TYR A 143 -3.34 19.53 -13.69
C TYR A 143 -2.39 20.06 -14.76
N LEU A 144 -1.14 19.57 -14.84
CA LEU A 144 -0.07 20.17 -15.65
C LEU A 144 0.05 19.60 -17.07
N LYS A 145 -0.45 18.38 -17.32
CA LYS A 145 -0.30 17.72 -18.64
C LYS A 145 -1.54 17.80 -19.52
N LEU A 146 -2.55 18.57 -19.15
CA LEU A 146 -3.74 18.82 -19.96
C LEU A 146 -3.60 19.80 -21.15
N PRO A 147 -2.41 20.25 -21.62
CA PRO A 147 -2.33 20.71 -23.00
C PRO A 147 -2.64 19.53 -23.94
N ILE A 148 -3.84 19.52 -24.50
CA ILE A 148 -4.35 18.47 -25.38
C ILE A 148 -3.59 18.57 -26.71
N ALA A 149 -2.49 17.84 -26.85
CA ALA A 149 -1.78 17.74 -28.13
C ALA A 149 -2.54 16.84 -29.12
N SER A 150 -3.20 15.79 -28.62
CA SER A 150 -4.07 14.92 -29.42
C SER A 150 -5.11 14.18 -28.55
N THR A 151 -6.23 13.81 -29.15
CA THR A 151 -7.22 12.90 -28.53
C THR A 151 -6.68 11.47 -28.38
N GLY A 152 -5.69 11.09 -29.19
CA GLY A 152 -4.99 9.80 -29.09
C GLY A 152 -4.21 9.66 -27.79
N ASP A 153 -3.48 10.71 -27.40
CA ASP A 153 -2.74 10.72 -26.13
C ASP A 153 -3.69 10.58 -24.95
N LEU A 154 -4.80 11.33 -24.94
CA LEU A 154 -5.84 11.25 -23.91
C LEU A 154 -6.42 9.83 -23.77
N LYS A 155 -6.65 9.13 -24.89
CA LYS A 155 -7.10 7.72 -24.87
C LYS A 155 -6.07 6.80 -24.22
N THR A 156 -4.79 6.96 -24.55
CA THR A 156 -3.70 6.19 -23.92
C THR A 156 -3.62 6.47 -22.43
N ARG A 157 -3.75 7.73 -22.00
CA ARG A 157 -3.76 8.08 -20.56
C ARG A 157 -4.93 7.44 -19.83
N LEU A 158 -6.11 7.54 -20.42
CA LEU A 158 -7.33 6.97 -19.87
C LEU A 158 -7.21 5.44 -19.73
N ALA A 159 -6.61 4.76 -20.71
CA ALA A 159 -6.34 3.32 -20.63
C ALA A 159 -5.36 2.98 -19.49
N GLY A 160 -4.30 3.78 -19.32
CA GLY A 160 -3.34 3.63 -18.22
C GLY A 160 -3.98 3.82 -16.84
N LEU A 161 -4.78 4.88 -16.66
CA LEU A 161 -5.52 5.13 -15.41
C LEU A 161 -6.50 3.99 -15.10
N LYS A 162 -7.24 3.49 -16.09
CA LYS A 162 -8.11 2.31 -15.92
C LYS A 162 -7.34 1.04 -15.57
N GLY A 163 -6.10 0.91 -16.05
CA GLY A 163 -5.19 -0.17 -15.64
C GLY A 163 -4.81 -0.07 -14.16
N LEU A 164 -4.48 1.13 -13.69
CA LEU A 164 -4.16 1.38 -12.28
C LEU A 164 -5.36 1.22 -11.35
N VAL A 165 -6.57 1.58 -11.78
CA VAL A 165 -7.80 1.29 -11.03
C VAL A 165 -7.90 -0.21 -10.78
N LYS A 166 -7.74 -1.04 -11.82
CA LYS A 166 -7.76 -2.50 -11.66
C LYS A 166 -6.63 -3.03 -10.78
N ASP A 167 -5.45 -2.43 -10.84
CA ASP A 167 -4.32 -2.78 -9.96
C ASP A 167 -4.65 -2.46 -8.48
N CYS A 168 -5.27 -1.31 -8.25
CA CYS A 168 -5.73 -0.87 -6.94
C CYS A 168 -6.86 -1.76 -6.40
N ASP A 169 -7.88 -2.07 -7.22
CA ASP A 169 -8.97 -2.98 -6.87
C ASP A 169 -8.44 -4.36 -6.50
N TYR A 170 -7.44 -4.84 -7.25
CA TYR A 170 -6.78 -6.11 -6.96
C TYR A 170 -6.05 -6.08 -5.61
N ALA A 171 -5.35 -4.98 -5.32
CA ALA A 171 -4.69 -4.79 -4.04
C ALA A 171 -5.69 -4.75 -2.87
N ILE A 172 -6.82 -4.05 -3.03
CA ILE A 172 -7.91 -4.00 -2.04
C ILE A 172 -8.53 -5.38 -1.84
N GLU A 173 -8.83 -6.12 -2.92
CA GLU A 173 -9.37 -7.49 -2.84
C GLU A 173 -8.39 -8.43 -2.11
N ALA A 174 -7.08 -8.28 -2.36
CA ALA A 174 -6.05 -9.08 -1.68
C ALA A 174 -5.97 -8.77 -0.18
N LEU A 175 -6.06 -7.49 0.21
CA LEU A 175 -6.08 -7.04 1.60
C LEU A 175 -7.34 -7.53 2.33
N ALA A 176 -8.52 -7.34 1.72
CA ALA A 176 -9.80 -7.76 2.28
C ALA A 176 -9.88 -9.28 2.50
N ASN A 177 -9.35 -10.06 1.55
CA ASN A 177 -9.29 -11.52 1.66
C ASN A 177 -8.09 -12.03 2.48
N LYS A 178 -7.22 -11.13 2.96
CA LYS A 178 -5.96 -11.45 3.66
C LYS A 178 -5.12 -12.49 2.90
N SER A 179 -5.16 -12.46 1.57
CA SER A 179 -4.63 -13.51 0.71
C SER A 179 -3.65 -12.96 -0.31
N ALA A 180 -2.45 -13.55 -0.34
CA ALA A 180 -1.43 -13.30 -1.36
C ALA A 180 -1.62 -14.17 -2.62
N GLU A 181 -2.82 -14.72 -2.86
CA GLU A 181 -3.08 -15.64 -3.97
C GLU A 181 -2.66 -15.07 -5.34
N SER A 182 -2.26 -16.00 -6.21
CA SER A 182 -1.59 -15.78 -7.49
C SER A 182 -2.55 -15.35 -8.61
N ARG A 183 -3.37 -14.33 -8.40
CA ARG A 183 -3.96 -13.63 -9.55
C ARG A 183 -2.91 -12.62 -10.01
N THR A 184 -2.12 -13.00 -11.01
CA THR A 184 -1.11 -12.14 -11.61
C THR A 184 -1.80 -11.11 -12.49
N PHE A 185 -2.30 -10.03 -11.90
CA PHE A 185 -2.65 -8.83 -12.63
C PHE A 185 -1.36 -8.05 -12.92
N LYS A 186 -0.91 -8.08 -14.18
CA LYS A 186 0.23 -7.26 -14.63
C LYS A 186 -0.30 -5.95 -15.19
N CYS A 187 -0.30 -4.92 -14.36
CA CYS A 187 -0.42 -3.55 -14.84
C CYS A 187 0.96 -3.08 -15.33
N ALA A 188 1.04 -2.60 -16.57
CA ALA A 188 2.25 -1.93 -17.04
C ALA A 188 2.40 -0.58 -16.30
N PRO A 189 3.63 -0.14 -16.00
CA PRO A 189 3.85 1.21 -15.51
C PRO A 189 3.30 2.21 -16.52
N THR A 190 2.59 3.23 -16.03
CA THR A 190 2.01 4.24 -16.91
C THR A 190 3.07 5.26 -17.32
N ASP A 191 2.93 5.84 -18.51
CA ASP A 191 3.82 6.88 -19.05
C ASP A 191 3.84 8.18 -18.21
N PHE A 192 2.99 8.29 -17.18
CA PHE A 192 2.86 9.45 -16.30
C PHE A 192 3.59 9.29 -14.98
N GLY A 193 4.34 8.19 -14.78
CA GLY A 193 5.15 7.97 -13.58
C GLY A 193 4.38 7.34 -12.41
N LEU A 194 3.12 6.92 -12.62
CA LEU A 194 2.37 6.16 -11.63
C LEU A 194 2.77 4.69 -11.70
N ALA A 195 3.17 4.14 -10.56
CA ALA A 195 3.60 2.76 -10.43
C ALA A 195 2.44 1.86 -9.97
N PRO A 196 2.33 0.63 -10.48
CA PRO A 196 1.44 -0.37 -9.90
C PRO A 196 1.93 -0.77 -8.50
N LEU A 197 0.99 -1.00 -7.59
CA LEU A 197 1.23 -1.23 -6.18
C LEU A 197 0.77 -2.62 -5.69
N SER A 198 0.01 -3.36 -6.51
CA SER A 198 -0.47 -4.71 -6.16
C SER A 198 0.65 -5.68 -5.74
N ASP A 199 1.82 -5.59 -6.38
CA ASP A 199 2.99 -6.41 -6.03
C ASP A 199 3.52 -6.10 -4.62
N LYS A 200 3.54 -4.83 -4.22
CA LYS A 200 3.97 -4.40 -2.87
C LYS A 200 3.00 -4.92 -1.82
N VAL A 201 1.69 -4.85 -2.08
CA VAL A 201 0.66 -5.41 -1.19
C VAL A 201 0.79 -6.91 -1.04
N ARG A 202 1.07 -7.63 -2.13
CA ARG A 202 1.30 -9.08 -2.06
C ARG A 202 2.53 -9.42 -1.23
N HIS A 203 3.60 -8.64 -1.36
CA HIS A 203 4.81 -8.83 -0.57
C HIS A 203 4.53 -8.60 0.92
N PHE A 204 3.81 -7.52 1.24
CA PHE A 204 3.31 -7.22 2.58
C PHE A 204 2.44 -8.34 3.17
N LEU A 205 1.49 -8.87 2.40
CA LEU A 205 0.65 -10.01 2.79
C LEU A 205 1.44 -11.31 2.96
N THR A 206 2.52 -11.49 2.20
CA THR A 206 3.39 -12.67 2.33
C THR A 206 4.25 -12.58 3.59
N GLN A 207 4.78 -11.40 3.87
CA GLN A 207 5.66 -11.16 5.02
C GLN A 207 4.91 -11.14 6.36
N SER A 208 3.63 -10.83 6.34
CA SER A 208 2.74 -10.95 7.50
C SER A 208 2.32 -12.40 7.81
N ARG A 209 2.57 -13.36 6.90
CA ARG A 209 2.28 -14.78 7.18
C ARG A 209 3.14 -15.29 8.32
N GLY A 210 2.49 -15.84 9.34
CA GLY A 210 3.15 -16.38 10.53
C GLY A 210 3.31 -15.38 11.67
N LEU A 211 2.88 -14.13 11.48
CA LEU A 211 2.67 -13.19 12.59
C LEU A 211 1.25 -13.33 13.15
N PRO A 212 1.03 -12.95 14.42
CA PRO A 212 -0.31 -12.95 15.01
C PRO A 212 -1.28 -12.06 14.22
N VAL A 213 -2.50 -12.57 13.99
CA VAL A 213 -3.51 -11.92 13.13
C VAL A 213 -3.87 -10.53 13.64
N CYS A 214 -4.18 -10.39 14.92
CA CYS A 214 -4.54 -9.13 15.58
C CYS A 214 -3.42 -8.08 15.58
N THR A 215 -2.14 -8.48 15.55
CA THR A 215 -1.01 -7.56 15.39
C THR A 215 -0.97 -6.98 13.98
N THR A 216 -1.18 -7.84 12.99
CA THR A 216 -1.10 -7.46 11.58
C THR A 216 -2.37 -6.80 11.06
N GLU A 217 -3.52 -7.09 11.67
CA GLU A 217 -4.84 -6.60 11.25
C GLU A 217 -4.94 -5.07 11.31
N SER A 218 -4.45 -4.46 12.39
CA SER A 218 -4.44 -3.00 12.50
C SER A 218 -3.64 -2.34 11.38
N LYS A 219 -2.46 -2.87 11.04
CA LYS A 219 -1.65 -2.35 9.93
C LYS A 219 -2.20 -2.70 8.56
N MET A 220 -2.78 -3.88 8.39
CA MET A 220 -3.49 -4.24 7.16
C MET A 220 -4.64 -3.28 6.89
N GLN A 221 -5.39 -2.92 7.93
CA GLN A 221 -6.50 -1.97 7.83
C GLN A 221 -6.01 -0.56 7.45
N GLU A 222 -4.95 -0.05 8.07
CA GLU A 222 -4.37 1.25 7.67
C GLU A 222 -3.92 1.25 6.19
N VAL A 223 -3.29 0.16 5.75
CA VAL A 223 -2.90 0.00 4.34
C VAL A 223 -4.14 -0.04 3.44
N GLU A 224 -5.18 -0.78 3.82
CA GLU A 224 -6.44 -0.84 3.08
C GLU A 224 -7.11 0.53 2.96
N GLU A 225 -7.20 1.30 4.05
CA GLU A 225 -7.77 2.66 4.05
C GLU A 225 -7.01 3.61 3.12
N ALA A 226 -5.67 3.51 3.08
CA ALA A 226 -4.86 4.29 2.14
C ALA A 226 -5.12 3.89 0.68
N PHE A 227 -5.29 2.59 0.40
CA PHE A 227 -5.65 2.11 -0.93
C PHE A 227 -7.07 2.48 -1.34
N GLN A 228 -8.05 2.43 -0.44
CA GLN A 228 -9.41 2.89 -0.71
C GLN A 228 -9.42 4.39 -1.07
N THR A 229 -8.70 5.20 -0.29
CA THR A 229 -8.52 6.62 -0.61
C THR A 229 -7.88 6.78 -2.00
N TYR A 230 -6.82 6.02 -2.30
CA TYR A 230 -6.18 6.08 -3.61
C TYR A 230 -7.11 5.67 -4.76
N ALA A 231 -7.92 4.63 -4.58
CA ALA A 231 -8.92 4.17 -5.54
C ALA A 231 -9.95 5.24 -5.86
N GLU A 232 -10.47 5.94 -4.85
CA GLU A 232 -11.41 7.04 -5.05
C GLU A 232 -10.81 8.17 -5.92
N TRP A 233 -9.57 8.55 -5.64
CA TRP A 233 -8.89 9.59 -6.40
C TRP A 233 -8.59 9.15 -7.84
N LEU A 234 -8.20 7.89 -8.05
CA LEU A 234 -8.04 7.31 -9.38
C LEU A 234 -9.35 7.30 -10.16
N ALA A 235 -10.46 6.90 -9.52
CA ALA A 235 -11.78 6.88 -10.14
C ALA A 235 -12.19 8.29 -10.59
N ARG A 236 -12.04 9.30 -9.72
CA ARG A 236 -12.29 10.71 -10.08
C ARG A 236 -11.43 11.16 -11.26
N ALA A 237 -10.14 10.82 -11.27
CA ALA A 237 -9.27 11.17 -12.39
C ALA A 237 -9.68 10.49 -13.71
N VAL A 238 -10.14 9.23 -13.67
CA VAL A 238 -10.69 8.52 -14.83
C VAL A 238 -11.93 9.23 -15.36
N ASP A 239 -12.84 9.64 -14.48
CA ASP A 239 -14.07 10.34 -14.86
C ASP A 239 -13.77 11.70 -15.51
N GLU A 240 -12.85 12.48 -14.93
CA GLU A 240 -12.47 13.79 -15.47
C GLU A 240 -11.80 13.68 -16.84
N VAL A 241 -10.82 12.77 -16.98
CA VAL A 241 -10.15 12.55 -18.27
C VAL A 241 -11.15 12.03 -19.32
N THR A 242 -12.13 11.21 -18.91
CA THR A 242 -13.20 10.74 -19.80
C THR A 242 -14.07 11.89 -20.29
N ALA A 243 -14.49 12.79 -19.39
CA ALA A 243 -15.31 13.95 -19.73
C ALA A 243 -14.58 14.92 -20.66
N ILE A 244 -13.28 15.17 -20.39
CA ILE A 244 -12.43 16.00 -21.25
C ILE A 244 -12.26 15.36 -22.63
N LEU A 245 -12.01 14.05 -22.70
CA LEU A 245 -11.89 13.33 -23.96
C LEU A 245 -13.18 13.42 -24.78
N GLN A 246 -14.36 13.22 -24.17
CA GLN A 246 -15.64 13.35 -24.85
C GLN A 246 -15.85 14.77 -25.40
N SER A 247 -15.50 15.79 -24.62
CA SER A 247 -15.60 17.18 -25.05
C SER A 247 -14.66 17.47 -26.23
N ALA A 248 -13.43 16.96 -26.18
CA ALA A 248 -12.44 17.12 -27.25
C ALA A 248 -12.85 16.38 -28.53
N GLU A 249 -13.41 15.18 -28.42
CA GLU A 249 -13.95 14.43 -29.57
C GLU A 249 -15.15 15.14 -30.21
N SER A 250 -16.07 15.66 -29.40
CA SER A 250 -17.20 16.44 -29.91
C SER A 250 -16.74 17.69 -30.65
N TRP A 251 -15.74 18.39 -30.13
CA TRP A 251 -15.14 19.53 -30.82
C TRP A 251 -14.51 19.10 -32.15
N LEU A 252 -13.70 18.04 -32.15
CA LEU A 252 -13.02 17.56 -33.36
C LEU A 252 -14.02 17.19 -34.47
N ILE A 253 -15.17 16.60 -34.11
CA ILE A 253 -16.25 16.30 -35.06
C ILE A 253 -16.81 17.59 -35.67
N ASN A 254 -17.11 18.60 -34.86
CA ASN A 254 -17.64 19.88 -35.33
C ASN A 254 -16.64 20.63 -36.22
N ALA A 255 -15.36 20.64 -35.82
CA ALA A 255 -14.26 21.22 -36.59
C ALA A 255 -14.14 20.57 -37.98
N ASN A 256 -14.06 19.24 -38.03
CA ASN A 256 -14.00 18.48 -39.28
C ASN A 256 -15.23 18.72 -40.18
N GLN A 257 -16.41 18.89 -39.59
CA GLN A 257 -17.63 19.21 -40.35
C GLN A 257 -17.55 20.59 -41.00
N LEU A 258 -17.11 21.61 -40.27
CA LEU A 258 -16.93 22.98 -40.79
C LEU A 258 -15.83 23.04 -41.85
N GLU A 259 -14.70 22.36 -41.63
CA GLU A 259 -13.63 22.25 -42.63
C GLU A 259 -14.10 21.51 -43.90
N GLY A 260 -14.90 20.45 -43.75
CA GLY A 260 -15.52 19.75 -44.86
C GLY A 260 -16.45 20.66 -45.68
N GLN A 261 -17.30 21.45 -45.01
CA GLN A 261 -18.17 22.43 -45.67
C GLN A 261 -17.38 23.52 -46.40
N LEU A 262 -16.28 24.00 -45.80
CA LEU A 262 -15.37 24.97 -46.42
C LEU A 262 -14.72 24.37 -47.67
N ARG A 263 -14.22 23.14 -47.59
CA ARG A 263 -13.58 22.43 -48.71
C ARG A 263 -14.53 22.23 -49.89
N VAL A 264 -15.76 21.79 -49.62
CA VAL A 264 -16.80 21.64 -50.66
C VAL A 264 -17.13 23.00 -51.27
N SER A 265 -17.38 24.02 -50.46
CA SER A 265 -17.73 25.37 -50.94
C SER A 265 -16.58 26.00 -51.75
N SER A 266 -15.32 25.77 -51.37
CA SER A 266 -14.15 26.22 -52.13
C SER A 266 -14.04 25.51 -53.47
N SER A 267 -14.28 24.20 -53.51
CA SER A 267 -14.26 23.42 -54.76
C SER A 267 -15.41 23.81 -55.69
N GLU A 268 -16.60 24.08 -55.17
CA GLU A 268 -17.74 24.61 -55.93
C GLU A 268 -17.41 25.97 -56.54
N LEU A 269 -16.78 26.87 -55.78
CA LEU A 269 -16.35 28.18 -56.26
C LEU A 269 -15.27 28.08 -57.34
N GLU A 270 -14.29 27.19 -57.17
CA GLU A 270 -13.26 26.92 -58.19
C GLU A 270 -13.87 26.35 -59.48
N SER A 271 -14.86 25.46 -59.36
CA SER A 271 -15.60 24.92 -60.51
C SER A 271 -16.41 26.00 -61.22
N GLU A 272 -17.08 26.88 -60.48
CA GLU A 272 -17.82 28.02 -61.04
C GLU A 272 -16.88 29.03 -61.70
N ALA A 273 -15.71 29.27 -61.10
CA ALA A 273 -14.68 30.15 -61.67
C ALA A 273 -14.05 29.60 -62.96
N ALA A 274 -14.11 28.28 -63.17
CA ALA A 274 -13.65 27.61 -64.38
C ALA A 274 -14.70 27.57 -65.50
N ARG A 275 -15.95 27.98 -65.25
CA ARG A 275 -16.99 28.05 -66.29
C ARG A 275 -16.72 29.22 -67.25
N PRO A 276 -17.06 29.07 -68.55
CA PRO A 276 -16.95 30.15 -69.51
C PRO A 276 -17.80 31.34 -69.07
N SER A 277 -17.27 32.55 -69.22
CA SER A 277 -17.99 33.79 -68.87
C SER A 277 -19.36 33.82 -69.57
N PRO A 278 -20.48 34.02 -68.84
CA PRO A 278 -21.77 34.21 -69.49
C PRO A 278 -21.73 35.47 -70.36
N SER A 279 -22.43 35.44 -71.50
CA SER A 279 -22.56 36.58 -72.41
C SER A 279 -23.12 37.79 -71.67
N LEU A 280 -22.38 38.89 -71.67
CA LEU A 280 -22.67 40.14 -70.97
C LEU A 280 -24.03 40.74 -71.40
N ASN A 281 -25.02 40.70 -70.51
CA ASN A 281 -26.18 41.60 -70.57
C ASN A 281 -25.96 42.72 -69.55
N PHE A 282 -25.59 43.91 -70.04
CA PHE A 282 -25.51 45.13 -69.26
C PHE A 282 -26.92 45.71 -69.06
N SER A 283 -27.69 45.15 -68.13
CA SER A 283 -28.77 45.89 -67.48
C SER A 283 -28.35 46.13 -66.04
N ALA A 284 -28.11 47.40 -65.74
CA ALA A 284 -27.77 47.91 -64.43
C ALA A 284 -28.83 47.50 -63.39
N ASP A 285 -28.41 46.72 -62.42
CA ASP A 285 -28.65 46.94 -61.00
C ASP A 285 -27.68 46.02 -60.23
N THR A 286 -27.19 46.50 -59.09
CA THR A 286 -26.23 45.87 -58.20
C THR A 286 -26.68 44.50 -57.70
N GLN A 287 -26.55 43.47 -58.53
CA GLN A 287 -26.74 42.08 -58.14
C GLN A 287 -25.38 41.41 -58.00
N ASP A 288 -25.06 40.97 -56.78
CA ASP A 288 -23.89 40.14 -56.51
C ASP A 288 -23.86 38.98 -57.51
N THR A 289 -22.75 38.84 -58.25
CA THR A 289 -22.63 37.71 -59.17
C THR A 289 -22.57 36.40 -58.39
N ALA A 290 -22.94 35.27 -58.99
CA ALA A 290 -22.84 33.96 -58.34
C ALA A 290 -21.43 33.69 -57.77
N ARG A 291 -20.40 34.26 -58.41
CA ARG A 291 -19.00 34.24 -57.95
C ARG A 291 -18.79 35.10 -56.69
N ASP A 292 -19.36 36.29 -56.63
CA ASP A 292 -19.26 37.17 -55.46
C ASP A 292 -19.98 36.58 -54.24
N LEU A 293 -21.17 35.98 -54.45
CA LEU A 293 -21.89 35.21 -53.43
C LEU A 293 -21.08 34.00 -52.95
N GLY A 294 -20.43 33.27 -53.87
CA GLY A 294 -19.56 32.14 -53.54
C GLY A 294 -18.31 32.55 -52.75
N LEU A 295 -17.66 33.65 -53.14
CA LEU A 295 -16.52 34.22 -52.40
C LEU A 295 -16.92 34.69 -51.00
N ALA A 296 -18.06 35.36 -50.87
CA ALA A 296 -18.60 35.78 -49.57
C ALA A 296 -18.90 34.56 -48.68
N ARG A 297 -19.48 33.50 -49.24
CA ARG A 297 -19.75 32.23 -48.54
C ARG A 297 -18.48 31.55 -48.06
N VAL A 298 -17.46 31.42 -48.91
CA VAL A 298 -16.15 30.83 -48.54
C VAL A 298 -15.47 31.65 -47.43
N ARG A 299 -15.44 32.99 -47.55
CA ARG A 299 -14.89 33.87 -46.50
C ARG A 299 -15.65 33.75 -45.18
N SER A 300 -16.98 33.67 -45.22
CA SER A 300 -17.81 33.48 -44.03
C SER A 300 -17.54 32.13 -43.36
N LEU A 301 -17.43 31.04 -44.14
CA LEU A 301 -17.10 29.71 -43.64
C LEU A 301 -15.66 29.65 -43.07
N ALA A 302 -14.68 30.26 -43.73
CA ALA A 302 -13.31 30.32 -43.25
C ALA A 302 -13.21 31.07 -41.91
N GLN A 303 -13.91 32.21 -41.78
CA GLN A 303 -14.00 32.93 -40.52
C GLN A 303 -14.65 32.08 -39.44
N LYS A 304 -15.76 31.38 -39.75
CA LYS A 304 -16.46 30.48 -38.82
C LYS A 304 -15.58 29.34 -38.33
N VAL A 305 -14.76 28.73 -39.21
CA VAL A 305 -13.80 27.68 -38.83
C VAL A 305 -12.79 28.24 -37.83
N LEU A 306 -12.15 29.38 -38.14
CA LEU A 306 -11.15 29.99 -37.26
C LEU A 306 -11.73 30.38 -35.88
N THR A 307 -12.88 31.06 -35.86
CA THR A 307 -13.55 31.43 -34.61
C THR A 307 -14.00 30.19 -33.83
N SER A 308 -14.56 29.18 -34.51
CA SER A 308 -14.98 27.93 -33.87
C SER A 308 -13.82 27.18 -33.24
N HIS A 309 -12.64 27.18 -33.86
CA HIS A 309 -11.45 26.55 -33.29
C HIS A 309 -10.97 27.31 -32.04
N SER A 310 -10.88 28.65 -32.13
CA SER A 310 -10.46 29.49 -31.00
C SER A 310 -11.42 29.34 -29.80
N ASP A 311 -12.73 29.52 -30.03
CA ASP A 311 -13.74 29.49 -28.98
C ASP A 311 -13.84 28.11 -28.32
N SER A 312 -13.67 27.04 -29.10
CA SER A 312 -13.73 25.68 -28.58
C SER A 312 -12.46 25.28 -27.82
N LEU A 313 -11.27 25.73 -28.26
CA LEU A 313 -10.02 25.51 -27.51
C LEU A 313 -10.08 26.24 -26.17
N GLU A 314 -10.49 27.50 -26.15
CA GLU A 314 -10.69 28.24 -24.90
C GLU A 314 -11.79 27.62 -24.03
N GLY A 315 -12.88 27.15 -24.65
CA GLY A 315 -13.97 26.47 -23.97
C GLY A 315 -13.54 25.15 -23.33
N LEU A 316 -12.75 24.34 -24.04
CA LEU A 316 -12.14 23.11 -23.52
C LEU A 316 -11.18 23.40 -22.38
N GLN A 317 -10.33 24.42 -22.54
CA GLN A 317 -9.39 24.83 -21.50
C GLN A 317 -10.14 25.30 -20.23
N ARG A 318 -11.13 26.20 -20.37
CA ARG A 318 -11.95 26.65 -19.24
C ARG A 318 -12.71 25.51 -18.57
N THR A 319 -13.26 24.59 -19.36
CA THR A 319 -14.00 23.43 -18.82
C THR A 319 -13.07 22.49 -18.07
N ALA A 320 -11.88 22.23 -18.61
CA ALA A 320 -10.84 21.47 -17.94
C ALA A 320 -10.41 22.14 -16.63
N GLU A 321 -10.06 23.43 -16.66
CA GLU A 321 -9.65 24.19 -15.46
C GLU A 321 -10.75 24.25 -14.39
N SER A 322 -12.02 24.50 -14.78
CA SER A 322 -13.15 24.50 -13.86
C SER A 322 -13.34 23.15 -13.18
N ARG A 323 -13.34 22.07 -13.96
CA ARG A 323 -13.54 20.72 -13.44
C ARG A 323 -12.42 20.28 -12.51
N LEU A 324 -11.18 20.60 -12.85
CA LEU A 324 -10.02 20.36 -11.99
C LEU A 324 -10.13 21.09 -10.64
N THR A 325 -10.67 22.30 -10.66
CA THR A 325 -10.85 23.11 -9.46
C THR A 325 -11.94 22.53 -8.56
N ASP A 326 -13.07 22.13 -9.14
CA ASP A 326 -14.21 21.56 -8.41
C ASP A 326 -13.92 20.16 -7.84
N SER A 327 -13.05 19.39 -8.50
CA SER A 327 -12.67 18.03 -8.08
C SER A 327 -11.55 17.99 -7.04
N GLY A 328 -11.07 19.15 -6.56
CA GLY A 328 -10.06 19.25 -5.50
C GLY A 328 -8.62 19.02 -5.98
N PHE A 329 -8.40 18.96 -7.29
CA PHE A 329 -7.09 18.87 -7.92
C PHE A 329 -6.38 20.23 -8.03
N ASN A 330 -6.63 21.20 -7.15
CA ASN A 330 -6.06 22.55 -7.28
C ASN A 330 -4.51 22.59 -7.11
N LEU A 331 -3.85 23.60 -7.70
CA LEU A 331 -2.41 23.84 -7.52
C LEU A 331 -2.03 24.30 -6.10
N SER A 332 -2.96 24.84 -5.33
CA SER A 332 -2.69 25.31 -3.95
C SER A 332 -2.50 24.17 -2.95
N ASN A 333 -2.80 22.93 -3.35
CA ASN A 333 -2.62 21.69 -2.57
C ASN A 333 -1.40 20.86 -3.02
N ILE A 334 -0.54 21.41 -3.88
CA ILE A 334 0.77 20.87 -4.29
C ILE A 334 1.85 21.71 -3.62
#